data_AF-A0A2G2ZH99-F1
#
_entry.id   AF-A0A2G2ZH99-F1
#
_cell.length_a   1.000
_cell.length_b   1.000
_cell.length_c   1.000
_cell.angle_alpha   90.00
_cell.angle_beta   90.00
_cell.angle_gamma   90.00
#
_symmetry.space_group_name_H-M   'P 1'
#
loop_
_entity.id
_entity.type
_entity.pdbx_description
1 polymer ?
#
loop_
_entity_poly.entity_id
_entity_poly.type
_entity_poly.pdbx_seq_one_letter_code
_entity_poly.pdbx_strand_id
1 'polypeptide(L)' 'MIEIQAITDDITSKYVFPHVNIFYFLGEIMFACFLEQVATGFTMTFYYRPTVTEAFAYI' A
#
# COMPACT_ATOMS: atom_id res chain seq x y z
N MET A 1 -12.44 -17.71 -19.77
CA MET A 1 -12.74 -16.27 -19.84
C MET A 1 -12.65 -15.75 -18.42
N ILE A 2 -11.80 -14.77 -18.14
CA ILE A 2 -11.78 -14.16 -16.81
C ILE A 2 -13.08 -13.35 -16.70
N GLU A 3 -13.88 -13.58 -15.66
CA GLU A 3 -15.14 -12.90 -15.38
C GLU A 3 -14.92 -11.45 -14.91
N ILE A 4 -14.21 -10.66 -15.70
CA ILE A 4 -13.91 -9.24 -15.43
C ILE A 4 -15.21 -8.43 -15.38
N GLN A 5 -16.23 -8.85 -16.13
CA GLN A 5 -17.56 -8.24 -16.11
C GLN A 5 -18.20 -8.38 -14.74
N ALA A 6 -18.20 -9.58 -14.15
CA ALA A 6 -18.74 -9.80 -12.81
C ALA A 6 -18.03 -8.96 -11.73
N ILE A 7 -16.71 -8.75 -11.84
CA ILE A 7 -15.95 -7.87 -10.92
C ILE A 7 -16.33 -6.41 -11.12
N THR A 8 -16.54 -5.99 -12.37
CA THR A 8 -16.93 -4.62 -12.70
C THR A 8 -18.32 -4.31 -12.14
N ASP A 9 -19.26 -5.24 -12.27
CA ASP A 9 -20.62 -5.13 -11.72
C ASP A 9 -20.60 -5.11 -10.19
N ASP A 10 -19.74 -5.90 -9.54
CA ASP A 10 -19.55 -5.89 -8.07
C ASP A 10 -18.98 -4.56 -7.55
N ILE A 11 -18.02 -3.95 -8.26
CA ILE A 11 -17.42 -2.68 -7.84
C ILE A 11 -18.39 -1.52 -8.05
N THR A 12 -19.06 -1.48 -9.20
CA THR A 12 -19.96 -0.36 -9.56
C THR A 12 -21.27 -0.36 -8.79
N SER A 13 -21.69 -1.51 -8.24
CA SER A 13 -22.88 -1.63 -7.41
C SER A 13 -22.68 -1.16 -5.96
N LYS A 14 -21.43 -0.93 -5.52
CA LYS A 14 -21.12 -0.48 -4.14
C LYS A 14 -21.32 1.03 -4.00
N TYR A 15 -22.24 1.42 -3.12
CA TYR A 15 -22.52 2.83 -2.79
C TYR A 15 -21.88 3.26 -1.47
N VAL A 16 -21.47 4.52 -1.42
CA VAL A 16 -20.97 5.18 -0.19
C VAL A 16 -22.14 5.83 0.54
N PHE A 17 -22.26 5.57 1.84
CA PHE A 17 -23.31 6.17 2.67
C PHE A 17 -23.02 7.65 2.99
N PRO A 18 -24.05 8.51 3.10
CA PRO A 18 -23.89 9.97 3.30
C PRO A 18 -23.33 10.37 4.68
N HIS A 19 -23.31 9.46 5.64
CA HIS A 19 -22.70 9.70 6.96
C HIS A 19 -21.23 9.30 7.02
N VAL A 20 -20.67 8.75 5.94
CA VAL A 20 -19.23 8.48 5.85
C VAL A 20 -18.49 9.81 5.88
N ASN A 21 -17.53 9.90 6.78
CA ASN A 21 -16.76 11.09 7.07
C ASN A 21 -15.28 10.89 6.68
N ILE A 22 -14.50 11.98 6.68
CA ILE A 22 -13.06 11.99 6.36
C ILE A 22 -12.24 10.94 7.14
N PHE A 23 -12.64 10.57 8.36
CA PHE A 23 -11.92 9.54 9.13
C PHE A 23 -11.93 8.16 8.47
N TYR A 24 -12.87 7.88 7.58
CA TYR A 24 -12.90 6.59 6.87
C TYR A 24 -11.72 6.42 5.90
N PHE A 25 -11.12 7.53 5.43
CA PHE A 25 -9.92 7.50 4.61
C PHE A 25 -8.67 7.05 5.36
N LEU A 26 -8.68 7.03 6.70
CA LEU A 26 -7.50 6.59 7.48
C LEU A 26 -7.08 5.15 7.16
N GLY A 27 -8.04 4.28 6.82
CA GLY A 27 -7.73 2.90 6.40
C GLY A 27 -6.98 2.86 5.07
N GLU A 28 -7.40 3.64 4.09
CA GLU A 28 -6.71 3.75 2.80
C GLU A 28 -5.34 4.43 2.94
N ILE A 29 -5.23 5.45 3.79
CA ILE A 29 -3.94 6.09 4.10
C ILE A 29 -2.97 5.08 4.70
N MET A 30 -3.41 4.27 5.67
CA MET A 30 -2.59 3.21 6.26
C MET A 30 -2.12 2.22 5.20
N PHE A 31 -3.01 1.82 4.29
CA PHE A 31 -2.67 0.91 3.21
C PHE A 31 -1.67 1.53 2.22
N ALA A 32 -1.84 2.80 1.87
CA ALA A 32 -0.89 3.54 1.02
C ALA A 32 0.50 3.61 1.67
N CYS A 33 0.58 3.96 2.96
CA CYS A 33 1.83 3.99 3.70
C CYS A 33 2.50 2.60 3.80
N PHE A 34 1.71 1.53 3.88
CA PHE A 34 2.23 0.17 3.84
C PHE A 34 2.87 -0.14 2.48
N LEU A 35 2.19 0.18 1.38
CA LEU A 35 2.73 -0.02 0.03
C LEU A 35 4.01 0.78 -0.20
N GLU A 36 4.05 2.03 0.26
CA GLU A 36 5.24 2.88 0.18
C GLU A 36 6.41 2.29 0.97
N GLN A 37 6.19 1.83 2.21
CA GLN A 37 7.22 1.17 3.02
C GLN A 37 7.72 -0.13 2.40
N VAL A 38 6.83 -0.92 1.78
CA VAL A 38 7.24 -2.15 1.07
C VAL A 38 8.11 -1.81 -0.14
N ALA A 39 7.73 -0.82 -0.94
CA ALA A 39 8.50 -0.43 -2.13
C ALA A 39 9.87 0.17 -1.77
N THR A 40 9.89 1.11 -0.82
CA THR A 40 11.13 1.75 -0.35
C THR A 40 12.00 0.77 0.43
N GLY A 41 11.42 -0.03 1.33
CA GLY A 41 12.11 -1.08 2.07
C GLY A 41 12.71 -2.14 1.17
N PHE A 42 12.00 -2.57 0.11
CA PHE A 42 12.56 -3.44 -0.91
C PHE A 42 13.73 -2.78 -1.65
N THR A 43 13.63 -1.49 -1.97
CA THR A 43 14.73 -0.74 -2.59
C THR A 43 15.96 -0.71 -1.70
N MET A 44 15.77 -0.49 -0.39
CA MET A 44 16.87 -0.51 0.59
C MET A 44 17.59 -1.86 0.60
N THR A 45 16.91 -2.99 0.35
CA THR A 45 17.59 -4.30 0.31
C THR A 45 18.63 -4.45 -0.82
N PHE A 46 18.56 -3.63 -1.88
CA PHE A 46 19.58 -3.64 -2.94
C PHE A 46 20.87 -2.92 -2.54
N TYR A 47 20.78 -1.89 -1.70
CA TYR A 47 21.89 -0.98 -1.41
C TYR A 47 22.38 -1.07 0.03
N TYR A 48 21.52 -1.42 0.98
CA TYR A 48 21.87 -1.55 2.39
C TYR A 48 22.73 -2.80 2.63
N ARG A 49 23.88 -2.62 3.29
CA ARG A 49 24.76 -3.71 3.73
C ARG A 49 24.49 -4.06 5.20
N PRO A 50 23.94 -5.24 5.51
CA PRO A 50 23.56 -5.61 6.87
C PRO A 50 24.76 -6.16 7.67
N THR A 51 25.86 -5.41 7.73
CA THR A 51 27.04 -5.73 8.55
C THR A 51 27.31 -4.61 9.54
N VAL A 52 27.68 -4.93 10.78
CA VAL A 52 27.85 -3.93 11.86
C VAL A 52 28.90 -2.86 11.53
N THR A 53 29.84 -3.16 10.65
CA THR A 53 30.91 -2.26 10.22
C THR A 53 30.52 -1.36 9.05
N GLU A 54 29.53 -1.76 8.24
CA GLU A 54 29.17 -1.04 7.01
C GLU A 54 27.78 -0.42 7.08
N ALA A 55 26.87 -0.91 7.94
CA ALA A 55 25.48 -0.45 8.03
C ALA A 55 25.33 1.08 8.13
N PHE A 56 26.17 1.73 8.96
CA PHE A 56 26.14 3.19 9.14
C PHE A 56 26.63 3.97 7.91
N ALA A 57 27.48 3.36 7.08
CA ALA A 57 28.00 4.00 5.86
C ALA A 57 27.03 3.91 4.67
N TYR A 58 26.01 3.05 4.76
CA TYR A 58 24.97 2.82 3.73
C TYR A 58 23.58 3.32 4.17
N ILE A 59 23.51 4.05 5.29
CA ILE A 59 22.36 4.84 5.78
C ILE A 59 22.51 6.28 5.30
#